data_AF-A0A9N9HLE3-F1
#
_entry.id   AF-A0A9N9HLE3-F1
#
_cell.length_a   1.000
_cell.length_b   1.000
_cell.length_c   1.000
_cell.angle_alpha   90.00
_cell.angle_beta   90.00
_cell.angle_gamma   90.00
#
_symmetry.space_group_name_H-M   'P 1'
#
loop_
_entity.id
_entity.type
_entity.pdbx_description
1 polymer ?
#
loop_
_entity_poly.entity_id
_entity_poly.type
_entity_poly.pdbx_seq_one_letter_code
_entity_poly.pdbx_strand_id
1 'polypeptide(L)'
;MGNLMMTDKASINITEWSPEYIRKYLEKHMKSSHFKEDAINKLLGQDVDGWLFLKLTEEKLTRKNGPYELKPSPAERIIELVERLKEKQEIPPASVKVITAIEFKKFLITDINHLTSDVNTTKEDIKGINGCLII
;
A
#
# COMPACT_ATOMS: atom_id res chain seq x y z
N MET A 1 -19.05 29.46 -4.25
CA MET A 1 -19.34 28.26 -3.45
C MET A 1 -19.13 27.04 -4.35
N GLY A 2 -17.93 26.46 -4.31
CA GLY A 2 -17.57 25.34 -5.19
C GLY A 2 -17.99 24.02 -4.55
N ASN A 3 -19.00 23.37 -5.12
CA ASN A 3 -19.29 21.97 -4.87
C ASN A 3 -18.16 21.12 -5.46
N LEU A 4 -17.22 20.69 -4.63
CA LEU A 4 -16.24 19.68 -5.05
C LEU A 4 -16.97 18.35 -5.17
N MET A 5 -17.17 17.92 -6.42
CA MET A 5 -17.64 16.59 -6.77
C MET A 5 -16.82 15.54 -6.01
N MET A 6 -17.46 14.83 -5.09
CA MET A 6 -16.94 13.58 -4.55
C MET A 6 -16.97 12.57 -5.69
N THR A 7 -15.88 12.47 -6.43
CA THR A 7 -15.66 11.35 -7.32
C THR A 7 -15.57 10.10 -6.45
N ASP A 8 -16.55 9.21 -6.60
CA ASP A 8 -16.72 7.87 -6.02
C ASP A 8 -15.59 6.88 -6.41
N LYS A 9 -14.38 7.38 -6.63
CA LYS A 9 -13.18 6.58 -6.66
C LYS A 9 -12.60 6.70 -5.25
N ALA A 10 -13.05 5.83 -4.34
CA ALA A 10 -12.34 5.62 -3.08
C ALA A 10 -10.86 5.55 -3.45
N SER A 11 -10.06 6.54 -3.02
CA SER A 11 -8.64 6.52 -3.34
C SER A 11 -8.12 5.21 -2.79
N ILE A 12 -7.61 4.35 -3.68
CA ILE A 12 -7.03 3.07 -3.31
C ILE A 12 -5.96 3.31 -2.23
N ASN A 13 -5.33 4.48 -2.28
CA ASN A 13 -4.45 4.96 -1.24
C ASN A 13 -5.24 5.52 -0.04
N ILE A 14 -5.29 4.70 1.01
CA ILE A 14 -5.94 5.03 2.28
C ILE A 14 -5.16 6.11 3.04
N THR A 15 -3.85 6.20 2.84
CA THR A 15 -3.01 7.20 3.54
C THR A 15 -3.35 8.65 3.18
N GLU A 16 -4.01 8.86 2.04
CA GLU A 16 -4.44 10.18 1.55
C GLU A 16 -5.86 10.56 1.98
N TRP A 17 -6.54 9.72 2.76
CA TRP A 17 -7.91 10.01 3.18
C TRP A 17 -7.96 11.22 4.11
N SER A 18 -8.86 12.15 3.80
CA SER A 18 -9.14 13.27 4.68
C SER A 18 -9.94 12.82 5.91
N PRO A 19 -9.88 13.57 7.02
CA PRO A 19 -10.69 13.30 8.22
C PRO A 19 -12.20 13.21 7.92
N GLU A 20 -12.72 14.00 6.98
CA GLU A 20 -14.13 13.92 6.54
C GLU A 20 -14.44 12.64 5.79
N TYR A 21 -13.48 12.12 5.02
CA TYR A 21 -13.65 10.85 4.34
C TYR A 21 -13.64 9.68 5.33
N ILE A 22 -12.75 9.74 6.34
CA ILE A 22 -12.72 8.77 7.44
C ILE A 22 -14.04 8.75 8.20
N ARG A 23 -14.62 9.93 8.50
CA ARG A 23 -15.97 10.05 9.07
C ARG A 23 -17.01 9.30 8.25
N LYS A 24 -17.10 9.60 6.95
CA LYS A 24 -18.08 8.98 6.05
C LYS A 24 -17.88 7.47 5.94
N TYR A 25 -16.64 7.02 5.94
CA TYR A 25 -16.29 5.61 5.93
C TYR A 25 -16.79 4.90 7.20
N LEU A 26 -16.48 5.44 8.39
CA LEU A 26 -16.93 4.89 9.68
C LEU A 26 -18.45 4.89 9.77
N GLU A 27 -19.11 6.00 9.43
CA GLU A 27 -20.58 6.09 9.41
C GLU A 27 -21.19 5.04 8.48
N LYS A 28 -20.63 4.84 7.28
CA LYS A 28 -21.14 3.85 6.32
C LYS A 28 -21.00 2.42 6.83
N HIS A 29 -19.88 2.09 7.47
CA HIS A 29 -19.55 0.72 7.87
C HIS A 29 -20.01 0.37 9.29
N MET A 30 -20.40 1.34 10.11
CA MET A 30 -20.79 1.13 11.51
C MET A 30 -22.29 1.38 11.79
N LYS A 31 -23.04 1.93 10.81
CA LYS A 31 -24.48 2.26 10.88
C LYS A 31 -25.42 1.13 11.34
N SER A 32 -24.99 -0.13 11.27
CA SER A 32 -25.79 -1.31 11.66
C SER A 32 -25.47 -1.87 13.03
N SER A 33 -24.44 -1.36 13.70
CA SER A 33 -24.01 -1.85 15.02
C SER A 33 -24.40 -0.86 16.10
N HIS A 34 -24.54 -1.32 17.35
CA HIS A 34 -24.74 -0.52 18.56
C HIS A 34 -23.56 0.44 18.88
N PHE A 35 -22.98 1.04 17.84
CA PHE A 35 -21.90 1.97 17.88
C PHE A 35 -22.48 3.32 18.31
N LYS A 36 -22.10 3.74 19.52
CA LYS A 36 -22.52 5.03 20.03
C LYS A 36 -21.82 6.11 19.21
N GLU A 37 -22.61 7.08 18.75
CA GLU A 37 -22.17 8.29 18.06
C GLU A 37 -20.97 8.96 18.77
N ASP A 38 -20.94 8.87 20.11
CA ASP A 38 -19.82 9.27 20.98
C ASP A 38 -18.44 8.72 20.58
N ALA A 39 -18.36 7.46 20.16
CA ALA A 39 -17.08 6.83 19.81
C ALA A 39 -16.53 7.36 18.48
N ILE A 40 -17.42 7.61 17.51
CA ILE A 40 -17.06 8.28 16.25
C ILE A 40 -16.65 9.72 16.55
N ASN A 41 -17.41 10.43 17.37
CA ASN A 41 -17.13 11.82 17.73
C ASN A 41 -15.78 11.98 18.45
N LYS A 42 -15.44 11.07 19.37
CA LYS A 42 -14.13 11.04 20.04
C LYS A 42 -12.97 10.82 19.07
N LEU A 43 -13.14 9.97 18.07
CA LEU A 43 -12.13 9.75 17.03
C LEU A 43 -11.98 11.00 16.14
N LEU A 44 -13.10 11.57 15.71
CA LEU A 44 -13.13 12.70 14.79
C LEU A 44 -12.72 14.03 15.42
N GLY A 45 -12.88 14.17 16.74
CA GLY A 45 -12.39 15.33 17.47
C GLY A 45 -10.86 15.46 17.51
N GLN A 46 -10.13 14.45 17.02
CA GLN A 46 -8.67 14.42 16.98
C GLN A 46 -8.09 14.59 15.56
N ASP A 47 -8.91 15.00 14.59
CA ASP A 47 -8.50 15.27 13.20
C ASP A 47 -7.73 14.09 12.55
N VAL A 48 -8.24 12.88 12.76
CA VAL A 48 -7.59 11.64 12.30
C VAL A 48 -7.67 11.52 10.78
N ASP A 49 -6.55 11.73 10.12
CA ASP A 49 -6.36 11.45 8.70
C ASP A 49 -6.13 9.96 8.41
N GLY A 50 -6.08 9.60 7.12
CA GLY A 50 -5.90 8.22 6.67
C GLY A 50 -4.61 7.56 7.14
N TRP A 51 -3.50 8.31 7.24
CA TRP A 51 -2.24 7.79 7.74
C TRP A 51 -2.31 7.44 9.23
N LEU A 52 -2.89 8.32 10.04
CA LEU A 52 -3.07 8.10 11.47
C LEU A 52 -4.10 6.99 11.73
N PHE A 53 -5.15 6.92 10.90
CA PHE A 53 -6.18 5.89 10.96
C PHE A 53 -5.61 4.48 10.81
N LEU A 54 -4.71 4.26 9.83
CA LEU A 54 -4.03 2.98 9.66
C LEU A 54 -3.11 2.60 10.83
N LYS A 55 -2.68 3.58 11.62
CA LYS A 55 -1.80 3.41 12.79
C LYS A 55 -2.55 3.29 14.11
N LEU A 56 -3.88 3.27 14.08
CA LEU A 56 -4.69 2.99 15.26
C LEU A 56 -4.42 1.56 15.74
N THR A 57 -4.34 1.42 17.05
CA THR A 57 -4.22 0.14 17.75
C THR A 57 -5.25 0.12 18.87
N GLU A 58 -5.64 -1.07 19.32
CA GLU A 58 -6.58 -1.21 20.44
C GLU A 58 -6.08 -0.45 21.67
N GLU A 59 -4.77 -0.53 21.95
CA GLU A 59 -4.12 0.23 23.02
C GLU A 59 -4.34 1.74 22.87
N LYS A 60 -4.07 2.32 21.69
CA LYS A 60 -4.27 3.77 21.47
C LYS A 60 -5.72 4.17 21.67
N LEU A 61 -6.66 3.35 21.22
CA LEU A 61 -8.09 3.61 21.29
C LEU A 61 -8.62 3.51 22.71
N THR A 62 -8.14 2.55 23.51
CA THR A 62 -8.68 2.23 24.85
C THR A 62 -7.89 2.81 26.02
N ARG A 63 -6.68 3.33 25.77
CA ARG A 63 -5.80 3.89 26.82
C ARG A 63 -6.55 4.90 27.68
N LYS A 64 -6.54 4.64 28.99
CA LYS A 64 -7.06 5.55 30.01
C LYS A 64 -6.29 6.86 29.99
N ASN A 65 -6.99 7.99 30.07
CA ASN A 65 -6.43 9.34 29.86
C ASN A 65 -5.76 9.53 28.48
N GLY A 66 -6.12 8.69 27.50
CA GLY A 66 -5.69 8.84 26.12
C GLY A 66 -6.60 9.77 25.32
N PRO A 67 -6.22 10.12 24.08
CA PRO A 67 -6.98 11.06 23.25
C PRO A 67 -8.39 10.56 22.88
N TYR A 68 -8.60 9.24 22.86
CA TYR A 68 -9.88 8.64 22.44
C TYR A 68 -10.66 8.05 23.62
N GLU A 69 -10.00 7.26 24.48
CA GLU A 69 -10.58 6.59 25.66
C GLU A 69 -11.91 5.90 25.31
N LEU A 70 -11.86 5.04 24.30
CA LEU A 70 -12.98 4.23 23.83
C LEU A 70 -13.17 3.02 24.73
N LYS A 71 -14.42 2.55 24.82
CA LYS A 71 -14.71 1.24 25.39
C LYS A 71 -14.15 0.13 24.48
N PRO A 72 -13.85 -1.07 25.03
CA PRO A 72 -13.28 -2.17 24.26
C PRO A 72 -14.06 -2.52 22.99
N SER A 73 -15.39 -2.72 23.10
CA SER A 73 -16.19 -3.14 21.94
C SER A 73 -16.20 -2.14 20.76
N PRO A 74 -16.35 -0.81 20.98
CA PRO A 74 -16.13 0.17 19.91
C PRO A 74 -14.72 0.17 19.33
N ALA A 75 -13.69 0.04 20.18
CA ALA A 75 -12.30 0.02 19.73
C ALA A 75 -12.02 -1.20 18.83
N GLU A 76 -12.44 -2.39 19.25
CA GLU A 76 -12.30 -3.64 18.51
C GLU A 76 -12.90 -3.55 17.09
N ARG A 77 -14.11 -2.99 16.96
CA ARG A 77 -14.73 -2.79 15.64
C ARG A 77 -13.96 -1.79 14.75
N ILE A 78 -13.37 -0.74 15.33
CA ILE A 78 -12.52 0.18 14.55
C ILE A 78 -11.27 -0.56 14.07
N ILE A 79 -10.65 -1.36 14.93
CA ILE A 79 -9.48 -2.15 14.57
C ILE A 79 -9.80 -3.15 13.47
N GLU A 80 -10.93 -3.86 13.55
CA GLU A 80 -11.38 -4.78 12.50
C GLU A 80 -11.52 -4.05 11.14
N LEU A 81 -12.04 -2.82 11.13
CA LEU A 81 -12.11 -2.02 9.89
C LEU A 81 -10.73 -1.64 9.38
N VAL A 82 -9.82 -1.19 10.27
CA VAL A 82 -8.44 -0.85 9.91
C VAL A 82 -7.69 -2.05 9.35
N GLU A 83 -7.88 -3.23 9.91
CA GLU A 83 -7.26 -4.47 9.44
C GLU A 83 -7.76 -4.86 8.04
N ARG A 84 -9.08 -4.85 7.81
CA ARG A 84 -9.66 -5.08 6.47
C ARG A 84 -9.15 -4.09 5.42
N LEU A 85 -8.83 -2.86 5.82
CA LEU A 85 -8.24 -1.85 4.96
C LEU A 85 -6.76 -2.12 4.65
N LYS A 86 -6.01 -2.67 5.60
CA LYS A 86 -4.62 -3.11 5.39
C LYS A 86 -4.56 -4.33 4.47
N GLU A 87 -5.40 -5.32 4.69
CA GLU A 87 -5.52 -6.51 3.82
C GLU A 87 -5.82 -6.13 2.36
N LYS A 88 -6.62 -5.09 2.13
CA LYS A 88 -6.93 -4.59 0.78
C LYS A 88 -5.79 -3.79 0.14
N GLN A 89 -4.89 -3.21 0.93
CA GLN A 89 -3.70 -2.51 0.43
C GLN A 89 -2.57 -3.48 0.10
N GLU A 90 -2.52 -4.63 0.77
CA GLU A 90 -1.73 -5.76 0.33
C GLU A 90 -2.35 -6.32 -0.94
N ILE A 91 -1.97 -5.73 -2.08
CA ILE A 91 -2.04 -6.42 -3.36
C ILE A 91 -1.40 -7.79 -3.10
N PRO A 92 -2.12 -8.92 -3.28
CA PRO A 92 -1.50 -10.23 -3.08
C PRO A 92 -0.20 -10.25 -3.87
N PRO A 93 0.90 -10.82 -3.33
CA PRO A 93 2.18 -10.81 -4.03
C PRO A 93 1.92 -11.25 -5.46
N ALA A 94 2.29 -10.39 -6.42
CA ALA A 94 2.04 -10.57 -7.84
C ALA A 94 2.18 -12.05 -8.16
N SER A 95 1.09 -12.69 -8.59
CA SER A 95 0.95 -14.14 -8.72
C SER A 95 2.28 -14.80 -9.00
N VAL A 96 2.88 -15.45 -8.00
CA VAL A 96 4.20 -16.07 -8.15
C VAL A 96 4.02 -17.19 -9.16
N LYS A 97 4.38 -16.92 -10.42
CA LYS A 97 4.33 -17.92 -11.48
C LYS A 97 5.43 -18.93 -11.18
N VAL A 98 5.05 -20.10 -10.68
CA VAL A 98 5.97 -21.24 -10.54
C VAL A 98 6.36 -21.65 -11.95
N ILE A 99 7.55 -21.21 -12.37
CA ILE A 99 8.15 -21.66 -13.62
C ILE A 99 8.85 -22.99 -13.39
N THR A 100 8.73 -23.88 -14.37
CA THR A 100 9.43 -25.16 -14.32
C THR A 100 10.94 -24.95 -14.44
N ALA A 101 11.74 -25.91 -13.95
CA ALA A 101 13.20 -25.87 -14.10
C ALA A 101 13.65 -25.77 -15.57
N ILE A 102 12.84 -26.27 -16.51
CA ILE A 102 13.08 -26.19 -17.95
C ILE A 102 12.90 -24.75 -18.46
N GLU A 103 11.84 -24.06 -18.04
CA GLU A 103 11.59 -22.67 -18.39
C GLU A 103 12.65 -21.74 -17.80
N PHE A 104 13.06 -21.97 -16.56
CA PHE A 104 14.14 -21.21 -15.93
C PHE A 104 15.48 -21.40 -16.66
N LYS A 105 15.79 -22.63 -17.10
CA LYS A 105 16.99 -22.88 -17.94
C LYS A 105 16.95 -22.13 -19.27
N LYS A 106 15.79 -22.08 -19.95
CA LYS A 106 15.64 -21.31 -21.20
C LYS A 106 15.84 -19.81 -20.99
N PHE A 107 15.34 -19.29 -19.87
CA PHE A 107 15.54 -17.90 -19.49
C PHE A 107 17.04 -17.58 -19.30
N LEU A 108 17.75 -18.37 -18.49
CA LEU A 108 19.19 -18.19 -18.26
C LEU A 108 20.03 -18.27 -19.55
N ILE A 109 19.71 -19.20 -20.44
CA ILE A 109 20.44 -19.35 -21.72
C ILE A 109 20.28 -18.11 -22.59
N THR A 110 19.09 -17.48 -22.58
CA THR A 110 18.82 -16.27 -23.37
C THR A 110 19.67 -15.10 -22.88
N ASP A 111 19.72 -14.89 -21.56
CA ASP A 111 20.51 -13.81 -20.95
C ASP A 111 22.03 -14.01 -21.15
N ILE A 112 22.51 -15.25 -21.02
CA ILE A 112 23.92 -15.59 -21.27
C ILE A 112 24.30 -15.32 -22.73
N ASN A 113 23.42 -15.64 -23.68
CA ASN A 113 23.68 -15.39 -25.10
C ASN A 113 23.74 -13.89 -25.42
N HIS A 114 22.87 -13.08 -24.81
CA HIS A 114 22.90 -11.63 -24.96
C HIS A 114 24.20 -11.04 -24.43
N LEU A 115 24.59 -11.41 -23.20
CA LEU A 115 25.84 -10.97 -22.59
C LEU A 115 27.07 -11.39 -23.42
N THR A 116 27.04 -12.59 -23.99
CA THR A 116 28.13 -13.08 -24.85
C THR A 116 28.24 -12.27 -26.15
N SER A 117 27.10 -11.86 -26.73
CA SER A 117 27.07 -10.99 -27.90
C SER A 117 27.67 -9.62 -27.59
N ASP A 118 27.25 -9.00 -26.48
CA ASP A 118 27.73 -7.66 -26.07
C ASP A 118 29.25 -7.65 -25.82
N VAL A 119 29.77 -8.71 -25.18
CA VAL A 119 31.22 -8.87 -24.95
C VAL A 119 31.98 -9.04 -26.27
N ASN A 120 31.44 -9.82 -27.21
CA ASN A 120 32.09 -10.02 -28.52
C ASN A 120 32.12 -8.73 -29.34
N THR A 121 31.04 -7.96 -29.36
CA THR A 121 31.01 -6.65 -30.04
C THR A 121 32.03 -5.69 -29.41
N THR A 122 32.07 -5.60 -28.08
CA THR A 122 33.05 -4.75 -27.38
C THR A 122 34.50 -5.18 -27.67
N LYS A 123 34.75 -6.48 -27.81
CA LYS A 123 36.08 -7.01 -28.15
C LYS A 123 36.51 -6.62 -29.57
N GLU A 124 35.60 -6.65 -30.54
CA GLU A 124 35.89 -6.22 -31.91
C GLU A 124 36.10 -4.71 -31.99
N ASP A 125 35.34 -3.91 -31.24
CA ASP A 125 35.55 -2.46 -31.16
C ASP A 125 36.95 -2.10 -30.60
N ILE A 126 37.39 -2.78 -29.52
CA ILE A 126 38.73 -2.58 -28.95
C ILE A 126 39.83 -2.98 -29.95
N LYS A 127 39.65 -4.08 -30.70
CA LYS A 127 40.61 -4.47 -31.75
C LYS A 127 40.68 -3.41 -32.85
N GLY A 128 39.55 -2.87 -33.30
CA GLY A 128 39.49 -1.81 -34.30
C GLY A 128 40.22 -0.54 -33.85
N ILE A 129 40.07 -0.16 -32.57
CA ILE A 129 40.77 0.98 -31.97
C ILE A 129 42.29 0.73 -31.92
N ASN A 130 42.73 -0.45 -31.48
CA ASN A 130 44.14 -0.80 -31.44
C ASN A 130 44.78 -0.88 -32.84
N GLY A 131 44.00 -1.26 -33.86
CA GLY A 131 44.44 -1.23 -35.26
C GLY A 131 44.64 0.18 -35.81
N CYS A 132 43.90 1.18 -35.31
CA CYS A 132 44.07 2.59 -35.69
C CYS A 132 45.21 3.30 -34.93
N LEU A 133 45.66 2.76 -33.79
CA LEU A 133 46.73 3.32 -32.95
C LEU A 133 48.15 2.88 -33.37
N ILE A 134 48.26 1.92 -34.31
CA ILE A 134 49.52 1.51 -34.92
C ILE A 134 49.62 2.22 -36.29
N ILE A 135 50.03 3.49 -36.29
CA ILE A 135 50.55 4.22 -37.47
C ILE A 135 51.82 4.95 -37.03
#